data_AF-A0A7S3GIK6-F1
#
_entry.id   AF-A0A7S3GIK6-F1
#
_cell.length_a   1.000
_cell.length_b   1.000
_cell.length_c   1.000
_cell.angle_alpha   90.00
_cell.angle_beta   90.00
_cell.angle_gamma   90.00
#
_symmetry.space_group_name_H-M   'P 1'
#
loop_
_entity.id
_entity.type
_entity.pdbx_description
1 polymer ?
#
loop_
_entity_poly.entity_id
_entity_poly.type
_entity_poly.pdbx_seq_one_letter_code
_entity_poly.pdbx_strand_id
1 'polypeptide(L)'
;RSLTLAPKEPYWLFQLFDSQNMSEEAEALQIKADFVAFLGLESQPGHFMQVKDMVHKEERRLIVNLASLRSYRLELWEAIFREPLKYLQSFDEALFEVVKRFNEGYAAANLDLGFHVGFEGSFGSRLVSPRGLSATLMNQLVCVEGIVTRCTMVRPKVVKSVHFCEKTKKFSSVRYRDATAHDGLPTGARYPTQDEEGNLLTTEYGLSVYQDSQVISIQEMPEKAPPGQLPRSVDIYIEADLVDKAKPGDRVRIVGVYKPLAGMASGHTNGVFRAVVVATTLKKLDRQVQDVDVTMEEEAEIKKLGKRKDIFELLSSSLAPGIYGHEFIKQGLVLLLLGGTERILPNGTHIRGDINLLMIGEPSTAKSQLLRHILNTAPLALNTTGRGSSGVGLTAAVTTDEDTGEKRLEAGAMVLADRGVVCIDEFDKMSDIDRVAIHEVMEQQTVTIAKAGIHTSLNARCSVVAAANPLMGSYRDEQSIAQAIPLPDSLISRFDLVFMVKDPNNAQFDQRIAEHVLKNHR
;
A
#
# COMPACT_ATOMS: atom_id res chain seq x y z
N ARG A 1 66.68 28.02 8.36
CA ARG A 1 66.87 26.69 8.97
C ARG A 1 65.49 26.18 9.37
N SER A 2 64.92 25.37 8.49
CA SER A 2 63.61 24.74 8.58
C SER A 2 63.63 23.64 9.65
N LEU A 3 62.64 23.66 10.55
CA LEU A 3 62.28 22.53 11.41
C LEU A 3 60.87 22.11 10.99
N THR A 4 60.79 21.06 10.18
CA THR A 4 59.57 20.35 9.82
C THR A 4 59.17 19.45 11.00
N LEU A 5 58.13 19.84 11.73
CA LEU A 5 57.40 18.95 12.65
C LEU A 5 56.29 18.28 11.84
N ALA A 6 56.48 17.00 11.50
CA ALA A 6 55.41 16.15 11.00
C ALA A 6 54.44 15.81 12.15
N PRO A 7 53.11 15.90 11.99
CA PRO A 7 52.19 15.40 13.00
C PRO A 7 52.19 13.88 12.95
N LYS A 8 52.63 13.22 14.03
CA LYS A 8 52.37 11.80 14.24
C LYS A 8 50.87 11.66 14.54
N GLU A 9 50.13 11.09 13.59
CA GLU A 9 48.77 10.61 13.87
C GLU A 9 48.79 9.57 15.01
N PRO A 10 47.79 9.57 15.89
CA PRO A 10 47.78 8.70 17.06
C PRO A 10 47.45 7.25 16.67
N TYR A 11 48.47 6.38 16.62
CA TYR A 11 48.33 4.92 16.46
C TYR A 11 47.38 4.25 17.48
N TRP A 12 47.07 4.90 18.61
CA TRP A 12 46.13 4.38 19.60
C TRP A 12 44.66 4.46 19.16
N LEU A 13 44.30 5.35 18.23
CA LEU A 13 42.95 5.42 17.67
C LEU A 13 42.67 4.23 16.75
N PHE A 14 43.66 3.82 15.94
CA PHE A 14 43.56 2.61 15.11
C PHE A 14 43.44 1.33 15.94
N GLN A 15 44.20 1.22 17.04
CA GLN A 15 44.10 0.07 17.95
C GLN A 15 42.75 0.01 18.69
N LEU A 16 42.15 1.16 19.02
CA LEU A 16 40.79 1.22 19.58
C LEU A 16 39.75 0.78 18.55
N PHE A 17 39.85 1.25 17.30
CA PHE A 17 38.98 0.81 16.20
C PHE A 17 39.10 -0.69 15.90
N ASP A 18 40.31 -1.24 15.84
CA ASP A 18 40.52 -2.68 15.65
C ASP A 18 40.00 -3.49 16.84
N SER A 19 40.17 -3.01 18.07
CA SER A 19 39.63 -3.70 19.26
C SER A 19 38.10 -3.67 19.34
N GLN A 20 37.46 -2.60 18.86
CA GLN A 20 36.00 -2.49 18.77
C GLN A 20 35.44 -3.40 17.69
N ASN A 21 36.07 -3.44 16.50
CA ASN A 21 35.67 -4.34 15.42
C ASN A 21 35.76 -5.82 15.84
N MET A 22 36.82 -6.22 16.55
CA MET A 22 36.96 -7.60 17.05
C MET A 22 35.90 -7.98 18.09
N SER A 23 35.44 -7.01 18.91
CA SER A 23 34.33 -7.22 19.85
C SER A 23 32.98 -7.32 19.12
N GLU A 24 32.75 -6.47 18.13
CA GLU A 24 31.51 -6.45 17.34
C GLU A 24 31.35 -7.70 16.48
N GLU A 25 32.44 -8.24 15.92
CA GLU A 25 32.44 -9.50 15.18
C GLU A 25 32.13 -10.69 16.08
N ALA A 26 32.69 -10.74 17.30
CA ALA A 26 32.41 -11.80 18.27
C ALA A 26 30.94 -11.78 18.71
N GLU A 27 30.38 -10.59 18.95
CA GLU A 27 28.94 -10.42 19.25
C GLU A 27 28.05 -10.86 18.07
N ALA A 28 28.39 -10.48 16.83
CA ALA A 28 27.63 -10.89 15.66
C ALA A 28 27.61 -12.42 15.48
N LEU A 29 28.73 -13.08 15.81
CA LEU A 29 28.85 -14.54 15.77
C LEU A 29 27.98 -15.22 16.84
N GLN A 30 27.90 -14.63 18.03
CA GLN A 30 27.02 -15.11 19.10
C GLN A 30 25.54 -14.94 18.73
N ILE A 31 25.17 -13.77 18.21
CA ILE A 31 23.81 -13.47 17.72
C ILE A 31 23.40 -14.46 16.62
N LYS A 32 24.32 -14.74 15.68
CA LYS A 32 24.11 -15.74 14.62
C LYS A 32 23.85 -17.13 15.21
N ALA A 33 24.65 -17.58 16.17
CA ALA A 33 24.46 -18.88 16.82
C ALA A 33 23.08 -18.97 17.51
N ASP A 34 22.63 -17.88 18.14
CA ASP A 34 21.32 -17.81 18.77
C ASP A 34 20.16 -17.91 17.76
N PHE A 35 20.30 -17.28 16.59
CA PHE A 35 19.32 -17.41 15.50
C PHE A 35 19.32 -18.78 14.84
N VAL A 36 20.48 -19.41 14.68
CA VAL A 36 20.57 -20.80 14.22
C VAL A 36 19.87 -21.74 15.20
N ALA A 37 20.04 -21.54 16.52
CA ALA A 37 19.32 -22.29 17.54
C ALA A 37 17.80 -22.04 17.49
N PHE A 38 17.39 -20.79 17.27
CA PHE A 38 15.98 -20.42 17.12
C PHE A 38 15.33 -21.11 15.90
N LEU A 39 16.00 -21.15 14.75
CA LEU A 39 15.51 -21.84 13.55
C LEU A 39 15.64 -23.37 13.62
N GLY A 40 16.40 -23.88 14.59
CA GLY A 40 16.62 -25.30 14.80
C GLY A 40 15.40 -26.04 15.37
N LEU A 41 15.48 -27.37 15.32
CA LEU A 41 14.45 -28.30 15.81
C LEU A 41 14.10 -28.13 17.31
N GLU A 42 15.00 -27.55 18.10
CA GLU A 42 14.90 -27.49 19.56
C GLU A 42 13.93 -26.42 20.09
N SER A 43 13.67 -25.34 19.32
CA SER A 43 12.86 -24.22 19.81
C SER A 43 11.36 -24.42 19.53
N GLN A 44 10.99 -24.73 18.28
CA GLN A 44 9.63 -25.10 17.84
C GLN A 44 9.65 -25.87 16.51
N PRO A 45 8.91 -26.98 16.37
CA PRO A 45 8.87 -27.75 15.12
C PRO A 45 8.25 -26.97 13.94
N GLY A 46 7.46 -25.92 14.23
CA GLY A 46 6.78 -25.12 13.21
C GLY A 46 7.73 -24.34 12.30
N HIS A 47 8.78 -23.70 12.85
CA HIS A 47 9.71 -22.90 12.06
C HIS A 47 10.61 -23.76 11.17
N PHE A 48 11.02 -24.93 11.67
CA PHE A 48 11.79 -25.89 10.88
C PHE A 48 10.97 -26.44 9.70
N MET A 49 9.66 -26.65 9.89
CA MET A 49 8.75 -27.02 8.80
C MET A 49 8.60 -25.88 7.78
N GLN A 50 8.48 -24.63 8.23
CA GLN A 50 8.41 -23.46 7.34
C GLN A 50 9.67 -23.32 6.47
N VAL A 51 10.86 -23.60 7.01
CA VAL A 51 12.11 -23.60 6.23
C VAL A 51 12.11 -24.71 5.18
N LYS A 52 11.61 -25.91 5.51
CA LYS A 52 11.46 -26.98 4.52
C LYS A 52 10.49 -26.59 3.41
N ASP A 53 9.34 -26.03 3.77
CA ASP A 53 8.34 -25.57 2.81
C ASP A 53 8.91 -24.46 1.91
N MET A 54 9.72 -23.56 2.47
CA MET A 54 10.43 -22.52 1.71
C MET A 54 11.36 -23.13 0.67
N VAL A 55 12.15 -24.14 1.05
CA VAL A 55 13.07 -24.85 0.13
C VAL A 55 12.29 -25.60 -0.95
N HIS A 56 11.15 -26.21 -0.61
CA HIS A 56 10.30 -26.89 -1.59
C HIS A 56 9.63 -25.94 -2.60
N LYS A 57 9.30 -24.72 -2.18
CA LYS A 57 8.72 -23.67 -3.03
C LYS A 57 9.76 -22.83 -3.77
N GLU A 58 11.05 -23.08 -3.54
CA GLU A 58 12.16 -22.28 -4.05
C GLU A 58 12.04 -20.78 -3.70
N GLU A 59 11.44 -20.49 -2.54
CA GLU A 59 11.35 -19.12 -2.03
C GLU A 59 12.66 -18.73 -1.34
N ARG A 60 12.99 -17.43 -1.36
CA ARG A 60 14.21 -16.88 -0.74
C ARG A 60 13.96 -16.14 0.56
N ARG A 61 12.70 -15.93 0.92
CA ARG A 61 12.30 -15.13 2.07
C ARG A 61 11.53 -15.95 3.08
N LEU A 62 12.00 -15.99 4.32
CA LEU A 62 11.29 -16.64 5.43
C LEU A 62 10.50 -15.59 6.22
N ILE A 63 9.19 -15.76 6.39
CA ILE A 63 8.37 -14.88 7.23
C ILE A 63 8.34 -15.44 8.66
N VAL A 64 8.89 -14.70 9.62
CA VAL A 64 8.97 -15.09 11.02
C VAL A 64 7.98 -14.26 11.85
N ASN A 65 7.20 -14.95 12.69
CA ASN A 65 6.32 -14.28 13.63
C ASN A 65 7.11 -13.76 14.85
N LEU A 66 7.01 -12.46 15.12
CA LEU A 66 7.66 -11.80 16.24
C LEU A 66 7.19 -12.29 17.61
N ALA A 67 5.97 -12.84 17.71
CA ALA A 67 5.46 -13.43 18.93
C ALA A 67 6.30 -14.67 19.34
N SER A 68 6.69 -15.49 18.37
CA SER A 68 7.53 -16.66 18.62
C SER A 68 8.92 -16.24 19.12
N LEU A 69 9.48 -15.20 18.51
CA LEU A 69 10.78 -14.65 18.90
C LEU A 69 10.74 -14.07 20.33
N ARG A 70 9.65 -13.36 20.67
CA ARG A 70 9.40 -12.87 22.03
C ARG A 70 9.32 -14.00 23.06
N SER A 71 8.69 -15.12 22.72
CA SER A 71 8.58 -16.29 23.61
C SER A 71 9.90 -17.02 23.81
N TYR A 72 10.78 -16.99 22.82
CA TYR A 72 12.10 -17.62 22.89
C TYR A 72 13.07 -16.77 23.71
N ARG A 73 13.31 -15.51 23.29
CA ARG A 73 14.16 -14.56 24.01
C ARG A 73 13.67 -13.14 23.84
N LEU A 74 13.37 -12.49 24.96
CA LEU A 74 12.92 -11.10 25.00
C LEU A 74 14.01 -10.12 24.56
N GLU A 75 15.27 -10.39 24.90
CA GLU A 75 16.41 -9.52 24.58
C GLU A 75 16.61 -9.37 23.06
N LEU A 76 16.58 -10.49 22.32
CA LEU A 76 16.67 -10.49 20.85
C LEU A 76 15.49 -9.72 20.22
N TRP A 77 14.29 -9.88 20.80
CA TRP A 77 13.10 -9.19 20.33
C TRP A 77 13.24 -7.67 20.48
N GLU A 78 13.69 -7.18 21.63
CA GLU A 78 13.93 -5.75 21.82
C GLU A 78 15.06 -5.22 20.94
N ALA A 79 16.11 -6.02 20.72
CA ALA A 79 17.29 -5.62 20.00
C ALA A 79 17.05 -5.50 18.48
N ILE A 80 16.32 -6.44 17.86
CA ILE A 80 15.88 -6.36 16.45
C ILE A 80 15.12 -5.05 16.19
N PHE A 81 14.37 -4.61 17.19
CA PHE A 81 13.60 -3.40 17.13
C PHE A 81 14.46 -2.13 17.19
N ARG A 82 15.51 -2.11 18.03
CA ARG A 82 16.39 -0.94 18.19
C ARG A 82 17.43 -0.85 17.07
N GLU A 83 18.06 -1.97 16.72
CA GLU A 83 19.19 -2.04 15.78
C GLU A 83 18.96 -3.10 14.68
N PRO A 84 17.89 -2.99 13.87
CA PRO A 84 17.53 -4.02 12.91
C PRO A 84 18.62 -4.38 11.92
N LEU A 85 19.53 -3.47 11.56
CA LEU A 85 20.52 -3.72 10.50
C LEU A 85 21.52 -4.82 10.88
N LYS A 86 22.10 -4.75 12.09
CA LYS A 86 23.03 -5.77 12.60
C LYS A 86 22.32 -7.12 12.73
N TYR A 87 21.14 -7.12 13.35
CA TYR A 87 20.39 -8.36 13.60
C TYR A 87 19.81 -8.98 12.33
N LEU A 88 19.32 -8.19 11.36
CA LEU A 88 18.83 -8.71 10.07
C LEU A 88 19.96 -9.39 9.30
N GLN A 89 21.14 -8.77 9.25
CA GLN A 89 22.29 -9.35 8.56
C GLN A 89 22.71 -10.69 9.20
N SER A 90 22.86 -10.73 10.53
CA SER A 90 23.16 -11.98 11.22
C SER A 90 22.07 -13.04 11.05
N PHE A 91 20.81 -12.63 10.90
CA PHE A 91 19.69 -13.55 10.71
C PHE A 91 19.64 -14.12 9.29
N ASP A 92 19.90 -13.31 8.28
CA ASP A 92 20.02 -13.73 6.88
C ASP A 92 21.16 -14.77 6.73
N GLU A 93 22.29 -14.54 7.41
CA GLU A 93 23.40 -15.50 7.46
C GLU A 93 23.07 -16.80 8.21
N ALA A 94 22.34 -16.70 9.33
CA ALA A 94 21.89 -17.86 10.09
C ALA A 94 20.92 -18.72 9.25
N LEU A 95 20.00 -18.08 8.52
CA LEU A 95 19.09 -18.76 7.60
C LEU A 95 19.86 -19.47 6.48
N PHE A 96 20.87 -18.81 5.90
CA PHE A 96 21.73 -19.42 4.89
C PHE A 96 22.44 -20.68 5.43
N GLU A 97 22.97 -20.65 6.66
CA GLU A 97 23.63 -21.81 7.27
C GLU A 97 22.65 -22.97 7.49
N VAL A 98 21.44 -22.69 7.96
CA VAL A 98 20.39 -23.70 8.15
C VAL A 98 19.99 -24.32 6.82
N VAL A 99 19.75 -23.51 5.78
CA VAL A 99 19.41 -23.99 4.44
C VAL A 99 20.54 -24.83 3.84
N LYS A 100 21.81 -24.42 4.04
CA LYS A 100 22.98 -25.18 3.61
C LYS A 100 23.05 -26.58 4.24
N ARG A 101 22.66 -26.73 5.51
CA ARG A 101 22.60 -28.04 6.19
C ARG A 101 21.55 -28.97 5.58
N PHE A 102 20.46 -28.42 5.03
CA PHE A 102 19.39 -29.20 4.41
C PHE A 102 19.68 -29.57 2.95
N ASN A 103 20.07 -28.58 2.15
CA ASN A 103 20.28 -28.73 0.73
C ASN A 103 21.42 -27.84 0.26
N GLU A 104 22.61 -28.43 0.17
CA GLU A 104 23.81 -27.74 -0.27
C GLU A 104 23.70 -27.24 -1.72
N GLY A 105 23.00 -27.97 -2.60
CA GLY A 105 22.80 -27.57 -3.99
C GLY A 105 21.96 -26.29 -4.12
N TYR A 106 20.87 -26.19 -3.36
CA TYR A 106 19.99 -25.00 -3.35
C TYR A 106 20.67 -23.79 -2.70
N ALA A 107 21.45 -24.01 -1.63
CA ALA A 107 22.24 -22.96 -1.00
C ALA A 107 23.35 -22.42 -1.92
N ALA A 108 24.04 -23.30 -2.66
CA ALA A 108 25.09 -22.90 -3.59
C ALA A 108 24.56 -22.08 -4.78
N ALA A 109 23.37 -22.43 -5.30
CA ALA A 109 22.75 -21.70 -6.41
C ALA A 109 22.33 -20.27 -6.03
N ASN A 110 21.94 -20.04 -4.76
CA ASN A 110 21.45 -18.75 -4.28
C ASN A 110 22.48 -17.97 -3.44
N LEU A 111 23.75 -18.39 -3.44
CA LEU A 111 24.82 -17.78 -2.65
C LEU A 111 24.98 -16.27 -2.90
N ASP A 112 24.86 -15.85 -4.15
CA ASP A 112 25.08 -14.45 -4.55
C ASP A 112 23.83 -13.56 -4.39
N LEU A 113 22.63 -14.15 -4.33
CA LEU A 113 21.37 -13.42 -4.16
C LEU A 113 20.95 -13.33 -2.68
N GLY A 114 21.46 -14.22 -1.84
CA GLY A 114 21.17 -14.25 -0.41
C GLY A 114 19.77 -14.78 -0.09
N PHE A 115 19.58 -15.14 1.18
CA PHE A 115 18.27 -15.38 1.77
C PHE A 115 17.92 -14.20 2.66
N HIS A 116 16.64 -13.86 2.73
CA HIS A 116 16.16 -12.74 3.52
C HIS A 116 15.14 -13.19 4.56
N VAL A 117 15.13 -12.52 5.71
CA VAL A 117 14.09 -12.73 6.71
C VAL A 117 13.08 -11.57 6.72
N GLY A 118 11.81 -11.95 6.71
CA GLY A 118 10.67 -11.07 6.92
C GLY A 118 10.10 -11.22 8.32
N PHE A 119 9.40 -10.19 8.80
CA PHE A 119 8.76 -10.19 10.11
C PHE A 119 7.25 -9.98 9.98
N GLU A 120 6.49 -10.76 10.74
CA GLU A 120 5.05 -10.62 10.91
C GLU A 120 4.70 -10.61 12.41
N GLY A 121 3.58 -10.00 12.76
CA GLY A 121 3.04 -10.05 14.12
C GLY A 121 2.61 -8.69 14.64
N SER A 122 2.53 -8.57 15.96
CA SER A 122 2.15 -7.32 16.63
C SER A 122 3.38 -6.45 16.90
N PHE A 123 3.36 -5.24 16.34
CA PHE A 123 4.42 -4.23 16.47
C PHE A 123 4.15 -3.22 17.60
N GLY A 124 3.00 -3.31 18.27
CA GLY A 124 2.62 -2.39 19.36
C GLY A 124 2.73 -0.92 18.94
N SER A 125 3.57 -0.17 19.65
CA SER A 125 3.80 1.27 19.41
C SER A 125 4.54 1.61 18.10
N ARG A 126 5.09 0.60 17.41
CA ARG A 126 5.83 0.76 16.14
C ARG A 126 4.95 0.54 14.91
N LEU A 127 3.67 0.22 15.13
CA LEU A 127 2.64 0.28 14.10
C LEU A 127 2.24 1.74 13.92
N VAL A 128 2.68 2.35 12.83
CA VAL A 128 2.48 3.79 12.58
C VAL A 128 1.88 4.03 11.21
N SER A 129 1.07 5.07 11.07
CA SER A 129 0.73 5.58 9.74
C SER A 129 1.92 6.37 9.18
N PRO A 130 1.97 6.64 7.85
CA PRO A 130 3.00 7.50 7.25
C PRO A 130 3.19 8.84 7.95
N ARG A 131 2.15 9.33 8.63
CA ARG A 131 2.18 10.54 9.44
C ARG A 131 2.90 10.39 10.79
N GLY A 132 2.82 9.21 11.41
CA GLY A 132 3.48 8.88 12.68
C GLY A 132 4.98 8.60 12.55
N LEU A 133 5.50 8.47 11.32
CA LEU A 133 6.92 8.34 11.06
C LEU A 133 7.65 9.65 11.41
N SER A 134 8.25 9.65 12.58
CA SER A 134 9.03 10.76 13.12
C SER A 134 10.51 10.40 13.20
N ALA A 135 11.36 11.40 13.44
CA ALA A 135 12.81 11.21 13.51
C ALA A 135 13.26 10.29 14.67
N THR A 136 12.39 9.97 15.63
CA THR A 136 12.70 9.06 16.73
C THR A 136 12.77 7.60 16.30
N LEU A 137 12.09 7.25 15.20
CA LEU A 137 12.03 5.90 14.64
C LEU A 137 13.12 5.66 13.58
N MET A 138 14.07 6.59 13.43
CA MET A 138 15.16 6.47 12.47
C MET A 138 16.04 5.28 12.79
N ASN A 139 16.43 4.53 11.76
CA ASN A 139 17.17 3.29 11.81
C ASN A 139 16.51 2.17 12.64
N GLN A 140 15.22 2.29 12.96
CA GLN A 140 14.47 1.26 13.69
C GLN A 140 13.56 0.46 12.75
N LEU A 141 13.17 -0.73 13.21
CA LEU A 141 12.16 -1.55 12.53
C LEU A 141 10.77 -0.97 12.84
N VAL A 142 10.05 -0.61 11.79
CA VAL A 142 8.72 -0.02 11.84
C VAL A 142 7.74 -0.82 10.99
N CYS A 143 6.47 -0.76 11.36
CA CYS A 143 5.39 -1.31 10.57
C CYS A 143 4.49 -0.16 10.12
N VAL A 144 4.44 0.07 8.81
CA VAL A 144 3.68 1.16 8.19
C VAL A 144 2.45 0.61 7.50
N GLU A 145 1.30 1.22 7.76
CA GLU A 145 0.05 0.89 7.08
C GLU A 145 -0.40 2.04 6.18
N GLY A 146 -0.81 1.70 4.97
CA GLY A 146 -1.41 2.68 4.07
C GLY A 146 -1.90 2.10 2.77
N ILE A 147 -2.26 2.99 1.85
CA ILE A 147 -2.68 2.67 0.50
C ILE A 147 -1.51 2.96 -0.44
N VAL A 148 -1.23 2.04 -1.35
CA VAL A 148 -0.23 2.26 -2.41
C VAL A 148 -0.81 3.24 -3.41
N THR A 149 -0.20 4.41 -3.55
CA THR A 149 -0.69 5.45 -4.49
C THR A 149 0.10 5.46 -5.79
N ARG A 150 1.40 5.16 -5.70
CA ARG A 150 2.33 5.21 -6.83
C ARG A 150 3.21 3.98 -6.83
N CYS A 151 3.46 3.45 -8.03
CA CYS A 151 4.47 2.42 -8.25
C CYS A 151 5.38 2.84 -9.41
N THR A 152 6.69 2.63 -9.27
CA THR A 152 7.65 2.73 -10.38
C THR A 152 7.64 1.43 -11.19
N MET A 153 8.21 1.50 -12.40
CA MET A 153 8.55 0.30 -13.16
C MET A 153 9.65 -0.51 -12.44
N VAL A 154 9.63 -1.82 -12.63
CA VAL A 154 10.63 -2.74 -12.10
C VAL A 154 11.96 -2.55 -12.81
N ARG A 155 13.06 -2.51 -12.05
CA ARG A 155 14.41 -2.33 -12.58
C ARG A 155 15.38 -3.35 -12.00
N PRO A 156 16.28 -3.92 -12.83
CA PRO A 156 17.37 -4.73 -12.32
C PRO A 156 18.44 -3.83 -11.70
N LYS A 157 18.80 -4.13 -10.46
CA LYS A 157 19.90 -3.56 -9.69
C LYS A 157 21.06 -4.55 -9.69
N VAL A 158 22.29 -4.05 -9.87
CA VAL A 158 23.48 -4.92 -9.89
C VAL A 158 23.89 -5.22 -8.46
N VAL A 159 24.02 -6.51 -8.12
CA VAL A 159 24.55 -6.95 -6.82
C VAL A 159 26.02 -7.31 -6.94
N LYS A 160 26.39 -8.00 -8.02
CA LYS A 160 27.76 -8.46 -8.28
C LYS A 160 28.06 -8.38 -9.76
N SER A 161 29.14 -7.71 -10.14
CA SER A 161 29.70 -7.80 -11.48
C SER A 161 30.83 -8.80 -11.53
N VAL A 162 30.94 -9.49 -12.66
CA VAL A 162 32.08 -10.35 -12.99
C VAL A 162 32.79 -9.75 -14.19
N HIS A 163 34.10 -9.61 -14.09
CA HIS A 163 34.96 -9.06 -15.12
C HIS A 163 36.02 -10.07 -15.48
N PHE A 164 36.37 -10.13 -16.76
CA PHE A 164 37.41 -10.99 -17.30
C PHE A 164 38.54 -10.14 -17.86
N CYS A 165 39.76 -10.49 -17.49
CA CYS A 165 40.96 -9.88 -18.04
C CYS A 165 41.57 -10.81 -19.09
N GLU A 166 41.59 -10.40 -20.36
CA GLU A 166 42.09 -11.24 -21.47
C GLU A 166 43.58 -11.60 -21.33
N LYS A 167 44.37 -10.70 -20.74
CA LYS A 167 45.82 -10.87 -20.58
C LYS A 167 46.17 -11.83 -19.45
N THR A 168 45.50 -11.72 -18.30
CA THR A 168 45.78 -12.56 -17.13
C THR A 168 44.93 -13.83 -17.12
N LYS A 169 43.88 -13.89 -17.96
CA LYS A 169 42.85 -14.95 -18.01
C LYS A 169 42.19 -15.21 -16.65
N LYS A 170 42.13 -14.18 -15.80
CA LYS A 170 41.51 -14.24 -14.48
C LYS A 170 40.15 -13.56 -14.51
N PHE A 171 39.23 -14.12 -13.73
CA PHE A 171 37.96 -13.48 -13.42
C PHE A 171 38.12 -12.66 -12.13
N SER A 172 37.76 -11.39 -12.17
CA SER A 172 37.62 -10.53 -11.00
C SER A 172 36.13 -10.27 -10.77
N SER A 173 35.70 -10.29 -9.51
CA SER A 173 34.29 -10.01 -9.17
C SER A 173 34.21 -8.89 -8.16
N VAL A 174 33.32 -7.93 -8.40
CA VAL A 174 33.08 -6.81 -7.49
C VAL A 174 31.62 -6.85 -7.04
N ARG A 175 31.39 -6.75 -5.73
CA ARG A 175 30.05 -6.62 -5.15
C ARG A 175 29.73 -5.15 -4.95
N TYR A 176 28.54 -4.74 -5.37
CA TYR A 176 28.04 -3.37 -5.22
C TYR A 176 27.07 -3.29 -4.05
N ARG A 177 27.21 -2.23 -3.27
CA ARG A 177 26.32 -1.90 -2.15
C ARG A 177 25.84 -0.48 -2.33
N ASP A 178 24.54 -0.28 -2.21
CA ASP A 178 23.90 1.04 -2.24
C ASP A 178 23.54 1.49 -0.82
N ALA A 179 23.19 2.77 -0.67
CA ALA A 179 22.67 3.31 0.59
C ALA A 179 21.39 2.60 1.08
N THR A 180 20.68 1.89 0.20
CA THR A 180 19.51 1.08 0.57
C THR A 180 19.89 -0.28 1.16
N ALA A 181 21.09 -0.80 0.86
CA ALA A 181 21.53 -2.12 1.32
C ALA A 181 21.60 -2.19 2.85
N HIS A 182 21.34 -3.39 3.39
CA HIS A 182 21.40 -3.63 4.83
C HIS A 182 22.84 -3.74 5.36
N ASP A 183 23.82 -3.95 4.48
CA ASP A 183 25.21 -4.29 4.83
C ASP A 183 26.22 -3.28 4.25
N GLY A 184 27.07 -2.75 5.14
CA GLY A 184 28.26 -1.96 4.85
C GLY A 184 28.04 -0.59 4.20
N LEU A 185 29.16 0.07 3.90
CA LEU A 185 29.19 1.38 3.27
C LEU A 185 28.83 1.28 1.77
N PRO A 186 28.17 2.30 1.20
CA PRO A 186 27.88 2.32 -0.21
C PRO A 186 29.18 2.29 -1.02
N THR A 187 29.23 1.39 -2.00
CA THR A 187 30.36 1.24 -2.92
C THR A 187 30.25 2.28 -4.03
N GLY A 188 31.37 2.68 -4.61
CA GLY A 188 31.35 3.56 -5.78
C GLY A 188 30.58 2.93 -6.95
N ALA A 189 29.67 3.69 -7.57
CA ALA A 189 28.83 3.23 -8.68
C ALA A 189 29.58 3.00 -10.01
N ARG A 190 30.91 2.94 -9.98
CA ARG A 190 31.74 2.77 -11.18
C ARG A 190 32.11 1.30 -11.38
N TYR A 191 31.92 0.83 -12.61
CA TYR A 191 32.50 -0.43 -13.03
C TYR A 191 34.03 -0.31 -13.07
N PRO A 192 34.77 -1.29 -12.51
CA PRO A 192 36.22 -1.34 -12.69
C PRO A 192 36.50 -1.58 -14.17
N THR A 193 37.23 -0.65 -14.78
CA THR A 193 37.64 -0.73 -16.19
C THR A 193 39.07 -1.25 -16.33
N GLN A 194 39.85 -1.21 -15.26
CA GLN A 194 41.24 -1.64 -15.22
C GLN A 194 41.52 -2.46 -13.96
N ASP A 195 42.35 -3.50 -14.09
CA ASP A 195 42.94 -4.23 -12.97
C ASP A 195 44.00 -3.38 -12.23
N GLU A 196 44.47 -3.85 -11.07
CA GLU A 196 45.59 -3.25 -10.31
C GLU A 196 46.87 -3.11 -11.15
N GLU A 197 47.04 -3.95 -12.17
CA GLU A 197 48.15 -3.92 -13.13
C GLU A 197 47.89 -3.04 -14.37
N GLY A 198 46.76 -2.33 -14.43
CA GLY A 198 46.39 -1.45 -15.55
C GLY A 198 45.88 -2.17 -16.80
N ASN A 199 45.60 -3.48 -16.70
CA ASN A 199 45.03 -4.25 -17.80
C ASN A 199 43.53 -3.97 -17.96
N LEU A 200 43.05 -3.91 -19.21
CA LEU A 200 41.64 -3.68 -19.50
C LEU A 200 40.79 -4.86 -19.04
N LEU A 201 39.70 -4.55 -18.36
CA LEU A 201 38.70 -5.50 -17.89
C LEU A 201 37.48 -5.48 -18.80
N THR A 202 37.08 -6.66 -19.28
CA THR A 202 35.83 -6.85 -20.01
C THR A 202 34.77 -7.35 -19.06
N THR A 203 33.63 -6.66 -18.96
CA THR A 203 32.50 -7.09 -18.13
C THR A 203 31.78 -8.28 -18.77
N GLU A 204 31.65 -9.36 -18.02
CA GLU A 204 30.83 -10.50 -18.42
C GLU A 204 29.44 -10.39 -17.80
N TYR A 205 28.50 -9.87 -18.60
CA TYR A 205 27.11 -9.67 -18.17
C TYR A 205 26.40 -10.98 -17.80
N GLY A 206 26.75 -12.11 -18.43
CA GLY A 206 26.11 -13.41 -18.18
C GLY A 206 26.44 -14.03 -16.82
N LEU A 207 27.61 -13.72 -16.24
CA LEU A 207 28.01 -14.19 -14.91
C LEU A 207 27.73 -13.15 -13.82
N SER A 208 27.32 -11.95 -14.21
CA SER A 208 26.94 -10.89 -13.29
C SER A 208 25.57 -11.16 -12.69
N VAL A 209 25.37 -10.78 -11.43
CA VAL A 209 24.16 -11.05 -10.67
C VAL A 209 23.38 -9.76 -10.49
N TYR A 210 22.10 -9.83 -10.87
CA TYR A 210 21.15 -8.73 -10.82
C TYR A 210 19.99 -9.11 -9.90
N GLN A 211 19.40 -8.10 -9.25
CA GLN A 211 18.26 -8.22 -8.37
C GLN A 211 17.21 -7.18 -8.75
N ASP A 212 15.95 -7.58 -8.82
CA ASP A 212 14.88 -6.62 -9.13
C ASP A 212 14.66 -5.64 -7.98
N SER A 213 14.44 -4.38 -8.32
CA SER A 213 14.15 -3.29 -7.41
C SER A 213 13.00 -2.46 -7.94
N GLN A 214 12.13 -2.03 -7.02
CA GLN A 214 10.97 -1.20 -7.28
C GLN A 214 10.77 -0.22 -6.12
N VAL A 215 10.32 1.00 -6.43
CA VAL A 215 9.92 1.98 -5.43
C VAL A 215 8.41 2.13 -5.48
N ILE A 216 7.78 2.04 -4.31
CA ILE A 216 6.35 2.33 -4.14
C ILE A 216 6.18 3.50 -3.18
N SER A 217 5.18 4.34 -3.42
CA SER A 217 4.79 5.39 -2.47
C SER A 217 3.51 4.96 -1.78
N ILE A 218 3.52 5.00 -0.45
CA ILE A 218 2.35 4.73 0.37
C ILE A 218 1.82 6.02 0.96
N GLN A 219 0.51 6.17 0.95
CA GLN A 219 -0.21 7.25 1.60
C GLN A 219 -1.00 6.74 2.81
N GLU A 220 -1.16 7.61 3.81
CA GLU A 220 -2.03 7.34 4.95
C GLU A 220 -3.47 7.03 4.50
N MET A 221 -4.11 6.09 5.20
CA MET A 221 -5.51 5.76 4.93
C MET A 221 -6.40 6.98 5.21
N PRO A 222 -7.29 7.37 4.28
CA PRO A 222 -8.10 8.59 4.42
C PRO A 222 -8.98 8.57 5.68
N GLU A 223 -9.44 7.41 6.12
CA GLU A 223 -10.24 7.22 7.35
C GLU A 223 -9.48 7.57 8.63
N LYS A 224 -8.15 7.39 8.64
CA LYS A 224 -7.27 7.69 9.79
C LYS A 224 -6.73 9.12 9.75
N ALA A 225 -6.86 9.79 8.61
CA ALA A 225 -6.33 11.14 8.42
C ALA A 225 -7.24 12.18 9.10
N PRO A 226 -6.69 13.12 9.90
CA PRO A 226 -7.50 14.15 10.51
C PRO A 226 -8.04 15.12 9.44
N PRO A 227 -9.31 15.54 9.55
CA PRO A 227 -9.94 16.41 8.55
C PRO A 227 -9.21 17.75 8.45
N GLY A 228 -9.03 18.23 7.22
CA GLY A 228 -8.43 19.54 6.92
C GLY A 228 -6.91 19.56 6.83
N GLN A 229 -6.22 18.43 6.95
CA GLN A 229 -4.77 18.34 6.75
C GLN A 229 -4.42 17.50 5.53
N LEU A 230 -3.28 17.83 4.90
CA LEU A 230 -2.79 17.07 3.76
C LEU A 230 -2.32 15.68 4.23
N PRO A 231 -2.82 14.60 3.61
CA PRO A 231 -2.34 13.25 3.89
C PRO A 231 -0.86 13.14 3.53
N ARG A 232 -0.06 12.56 4.43
CA ARG A 232 1.37 12.36 4.21
C ARG A 232 1.62 11.06 3.46
N SER A 233 2.68 11.06 2.66
CA SER A 233 3.15 9.90 1.92
C SER A 233 4.61 9.60 2.25
N VAL A 234 4.99 8.32 2.15
CA VAL A 234 6.36 7.84 2.33
C VAL A 234 6.72 6.88 1.21
N ASP A 235 7.97 7.00 0.75
CA ASP A 235 8.54 6.13 -0.28
C ASP A 235 9.18 4.91 0.34
N ILE A 236 8.93 3.77 -0.29
CA ILE A 236 9.31 2.45 0.19
C ILE A 236 10.04 1.73 -0.93
N TYR A 237 11.25 1.27 -0.61
CA TYR A 237 12.07 0.47 -1.49
C TYR A 237 11.75 -1.00 -1.29
N ILE A 238 11.43 -1.66 -2.39
CA ILE A 238 11.08 -3.07 -2.48
C ILE A 238 12.14 -3.75 -3.35
N GLU A 239 12.69 -4.86 -2.86
CA GLU A 239 13.78 -5.59 -3.52
C GLU A 239 13.44 -7.09 -3.63
N ALA A 240 14.01 -7.75 -4.65
CA ALA A 240 13.86 -9.17 -4.98
C ALA A 240 12.40 -9.66 -5.06
N ASP A 241 12.03 -10.61 -4.21
CA ASP A 241 10.78 -11.37 -4.27
C ASP A 241 9.55 -10.56 -3.86
N LEU A 242 9.72 -9.36 -3.31
CA LEU A 242 8.60 -8.48 -2.96
C LEU A 242 8.14 -7.60 -4.13
N VAL A 243 8.91 -7.54 -5.20
CA VAL A 243 8.63 -6.72 -6.39
C VAL A 243 7.33 -7.18 -7.07
N ASP A 244 6.56 -6.22 -7.57
CA ASP A 244 5.27 -6.41 -8.23
C ASP A 244 4.19 -7.12 -7.38
N LYS A 245 4.44 -7.32 -6.08
CA LYS A 245 3.41 -7.85 -5.18
C LYS A 245 2.29 -6.85 -4.95
N ALA A 246 2.54 -5.54 -4.94
CA ALA A 246 1.52 -4.52 -4.68
C ALA A 246 1.22 -3.65 -5.90
N LYS A 247 -0.07 -3.35 -6.11
CA LYS A 247 -0.54 -2.47 -7.18
C LYS A 247 -1.04 -1.14 -6.60
N PRO A 248 -1.02 -0.04 -7.37
CA PRO A 248 -1.67 1.20 -6.97
C PRO A 248 -3.16 0.95 -6.66
N GLY A 249 -3.63 1.43 -5.50
CA GLY A 249 -4.95 1.15 -4.94
C GLY A 249 -4.96 0.09 -3.83
N ASP A 250 -3.95 -0.79 -3.78
CA ASP A 250 -3.90 -1.84 -2.76
C ASP A 250 -3.64 -1.25 -1.37
N ARG A 251 -4.37 -1.77 -0.37
CA ARG A 251 -4.07 -1.55 1.05
C ARG A 251 -2.98 -2.52 1.46
N VAL A 252 -1.91 -1.99 2.04
CA VAL A 252 -0.77 -2.81 2.43
C VAL A 252 -0.29 -2.44 3.83
N ARG A 253 0.16 -3.47 4.54
CA ARG A 253 0.96 -3.36 5.75
C ARG A 253 2.38 -3.74 5.37
N ILE A 254 3.31 -2.83 5.56
CA ILE A 254 4.71 -3.02 5.23
C ILE A 254 5.54 -2.94 6.49
N VAL A 255 6.35 -3.96 6.69
CA VAL A 255 7.38 -3.96 7.73
C VAL A 255 8.70 -3.65 7.06
N GLY A 256 9.47 -2.75 7.64
CA GLY A 256 10.74 -2.35 7.08
C GLY A 256 11.57 -1.49 8.02
N VAL A 257 12.81 -1.24 7.61
CA VAL A 257 13.73 -0.38 8.34
C VAL A 257 13.61 1.04 7.80
N TYR A 258 13.34 2.00 8.69
CA TYR A 258 13.24 3.40 8.32
C TYR A 258 14.64 4.04 8.26
N LYS A 259 15.08 4.45 7.07
CA LYS A 259 16.43 4.97 6.82
C LYS A 259 16.42 6.40 6.28
N PRO A 260 17.38 7.24 6.66
CA PRO A 260 17.64 8.48 5.95
C PRO A 260 18.45 8.19 4.69
N LEU A 261 17.97 8.66 3.55
CA LEU A 261 18.73 8.67 2.30
C LEU A 261 19.24 10.10 2.07
N ALA A 262 20.57 10.23 2.06
CA ALA A 262 21.22 11.49 1.75
C ALA A 262 21.24 11.73 0.25
N GLY A 263 20.54 12.77 -0.19
CA GLY A 263 20.65 13.26 -1.56
C GLY A 263 21.97 14.00 -1.73
N MET A 264 22.85 13.48 -2.59
CA MET A 264 24.00 14.25 -3.06
C MET A 264 23.58 15.08 -4.27
N ALA A 265 23.12 16.31 -4.02
CA ALA A 265 22.92 17.29 -5.08
C ALA A 265 24.21 18.11 -5.26
N SER A 266 24.88 17.96 -6.41
CA SER A 266 26.01 18.81 -6.82
C SER A 266 27.18 18.90 -5.81
N GLY A 267 27.55 17.77 -5.19
CA GLY A 267 28.73 17.67 -4.32
C GLY A 267 28.62 18.37 -2.96
N HIS A 268 27.47 18.99 -2.64
CA HIS A 268 27.20 19.57 -1.33
C HIS A 268 26.07 18.79 -0.66
N THR A 269 26.31 18.31 0.56
CA THR A 269 25.30 17.61 1.36
C THR A 269 24.42 18.62 2.06
N ASN A 270 23.16 18.74 1.64
CA ASN A 270 22.17 19.49 2.41
C ASN A 270 21.83 18.71 3.69
N GLY A 271 21.67 19.41 4.82
CA GLY A 271 21.27 18.79 6.10
C GLY A 271 19.82 18.29 6.14
N VAL A 272 19.09 18.40 5.03
CA VAL A 272 17.74 17.87 4.85
C VAL A 272 17.85 16.53 4.14
N PHE A 273 17.51 15.46 4.86
CA PHE A 273 17.53 14.10 4.34
C PHE A 273 16.14 13.66 3.87
N ARG A 274 16.09 12.89 2.79
CA ARG A 274 14.85 12.21 2.37
C ARG A 274 14.75 10.90 3.13
N ALA A 275 13.68 10.71 3.88
CA ALA A 275 13.50 9.48 4.64
C ALA A 275 12.75 8.44 3.81
N VAL A 276 13.23 7.19 3.85
CA VAL A 276 12.73 6.08 3.03
C VAL A 276 12.61 4.83 3.90
N VAL A 277 11.68 3.95 3.58
CA VAL A 277 11.57 2.64 4.27
C VAL A 277 12.09 1.55 3.34
N VAL A 278 13.01 0.71 3.82
CA VAL A 278 13.44 -0.48 3.09
C VAL A 278 12.60 -1.66 3.57
N ALA A 279 11.77 -2.21 2.69
CA ALA A 279 10.78 -3.21 3.04
C ALA A 279 11.39 -4.60 3.24
N THR A 280 11.16 -5.18 4.42
CA THR A 280 11.47 -6.59 4.71
C THR A 280 10.26 -7.49 4.52
N THR A 281 9.04 -6.97 4.66
CA THR A 281 7.81 -7.76 4.44
C THR A 281 6.71 -6.86 3.91
N LEU A 282 5.99 -7.36 2.91
CA LEU A 282 4.79 -6.73 2.37
C LEU A 282 3.62 -7.69 2.53
N LYS A 283 2.60 -7.25 3.25
CA LYS A 283 1.33 -7.97 3.39
C LYS A 283 0.20 -7.11 2.84
N LYS A 284 -0.58 -7.67 1.90
CA LYS A 284 -1.83 -7.02 1.48
C LYS A 284 -2.86 -7.16 2.57
N LEU A 285 -3.52 -6.05 2.89
CA LEU A 285 -4.67 -6.01 3.76
C LEU A 285 -5.90 -6.21 2.88
N ASP A 286 -6.31 -7.47 2.66
CA ASP A 286 -7.59 -7.73 2.03
C ASP A 286 -8.73 -7.29 2.96
N ARG A 287 -9.79 -6.72 2.39
CA ARG A 287 -11.00 -6.27 3.12
C ARG A 287 -11.75 -7.45 3.78
N GLN A 288 -11.36 -8.69 3.52
CA GLN A 288 -11.82 -9.81 4.30
C GLN A 288 -11.15 -9.74 5.67
N VAL A 289 -11.97 -9.34 6.63
CA VAL A 289 -11.65 -9.27 8.05
C VAL A 289 -10.67 -8.13 8.38
N GLN A 290 -11.22 -6.92 8.57
CA GLN A 290 -11.00 -6.34 9.90
C GLN A 290 -11.41 -7.46 10.86
N ASP A 291 -10.44 -8.23 11.37
CA ASP A 291 -10.63 -9.08 12.54
C ASP A 291 -11.00 -8.12 13.68
N VAL A 292 -12.23 -7.61 13.63
CA VAL A 292 -12.95 -7.31 14.85
C VAL A 292 -13.06 -8.69 15.45
N ASP A 293 -12.29 -8.95 16.51
CA ASP A 293 -12.42 -10.15 17.31
C ASP A 293 -13.85 -10.15 17.88
N VAL A 294 -14.82 -10.63 17.08
CA VAL A 294 -16.22 -10.66 17.47
C VAL A 294 -16.30 -11.61 18.63
N THR A 295 -16.63 -11.06 19.80
CA THR A 295 -16.81 -11.87 20.99
C THR A 295 -18.02 -12.80 20.80
N MET A 296 -18.02 -13.94 21.48
CA MET A 296 -19.18 -14.85 21.41
C MET A 296 -20.49 -14.16 21.86
N GLU A 297 -20.39 -13.14 22.73
CA GLU A 297 -21.54 -12.35 23.18
C GLU A 297 -22.10 -11.47 22.05
N GLU A 298 -21.26 -10.73 21.35
CA GLU A 298 -21.65 -9.92 20.19
C GLU A 298 -22.24 -10.78 19.07
N GLU A 299 -21.66 -11.95 18.80
CA GLU A 299 -22.21 -12.89 17.81
C GLU A 299 -23.64 -13.34 18.20
N ALA A 300 -23.87 -13.59 19.48
CA ALA A 300 -25.20 -13.95 19.98
C ALA A 300 -26.19 -12.80 19.84
N GLU A 301 -25.78 -11.55 20.09
CA GLU A 301 -26.62 -10.37 19.88
C GLU A 301 -26.94 -10.14 18.40
N ILE A 302 -25.97 -10.27 17.51
CA ILE A 302 -26.16 -10.17 16.06
C ILE A 302 -27.16 -11.23 15.59
N LYS A 303 -27.02 -12.48 16.06
CA LYS A 303 -27.97 -13.56 15.74
C LYS A 303 -29.37 -13.31 16.31
N LYS A 304 -29.48 -12.69 17.49
CA LYS A 304 -30.79 -12.29 18.06
C LYS A 304 -31.43 -11.18 17.23
N LEU A 305 -30.66 -10.15 16.86
CA LEU A 305 -31.10 -9.06 16.00
C LEU A 305 -31.55 -9.60 14.63
N GLY A 306 -30.77 -10.51 14.05
CA GLY A 306 -31.04 -11.17 12.76
C GLY A 306 -32.37 -11.91 12.66
N LYS A 307 -33.03 -12.23 13.78
CA LYS A 307 -34.34 -12.89 13.81
C LYS A 307 -35.53 -11.94 13.74
N ARG A 308 -35.32 -10.63 13.92
CA ARG A 308 -36.41 -9.64 13.80
C ARG A 308 -36.88 -9.55 12.35
N LYS A 309 -38.17 -9.31 12.14
CA LYS A 309 -38.74 -9.14 10.79
C LYS A 309 -38.51 -7.74 10.24
N ASP A 310 -38.46 -6.73 11.12
CA ASP A 310 -38.39 -5.31 10.74
C ASP A 310 -36.95 -4.78 10.69
N ILE A 311 -35.95 -5.66 10.54
CA ILE A 311 -34.53 -5.27 10.55
C ILE A 311 -34.22 -4.30 9.43
N PHE A 312 -34.77 -4.54 8.24
CA PHE A 312 -34.48 -3.73 7.07
C PHE A 312 -34.94 -2.28 7.25
N GLU A 313 -36.15 -2.08 7.78
CA GLU A 313 -36.69 -0.77 8.12
C GLU A 313 -35.89 -0.12 9.26
N LEU A 314 -35.51 -0.90 10.28
CA LEU A 314 -34.66 -0.42 11.37
C LEU A 314 -33.28 0.05 10.89
N LEU A 315 -32.62 -0.70 10.00
CA LEU A 315 -31.34 -0.30 9.42
C LEU A 315 -31.48 0.95 8.55
N SER A 316 -32.52 1.01 7.72
CA SER A 316 -32.77 2.17 6.86
C SER A 316 -33.05 3.45 7.66
N SER A 317 -33.81 3.35 8.76
CA SER A 317 -34.08 4.48 9.64
C SER A 317 -32.84 4.90 10.46
N SER A 318 -31.93 3.95 10.74
CA SER A 318 -30.69 4.20 11.49
C SER A 318 -29.56 4.80 10.64
N LEU A 319 -29.57 4.63 9.31
CA LEU A 319 -28.48 5.14 8.43
C LEU A 319 -28.36 6.66 8.47
N ALA A 320 -29.49 7.36 8.42
CA ALA A 320 -29.55 8.82 8.40
C ALA A 320 -30.72 9.31 9.27
N PRO A 321 -30.59 9.33 10.60
CA PRO A 321 -31.64 9.81 11.50
C PRO A 321 -31.84 11.32 11.37
N GLY A 322 -30.83 12.07 10.94
CA GLY A 322 -30.90 13.53 10.77
C GLY A 322 -31.81 14.00 9.64
N ILE A 323 -32.16 13.11 8.69
CA ILE A 323 -32.97 13.44 7.51
C ILE A 323 -34.35 12.82 7.67
N TYR A 324 -35.40 13.66 7.64
CA TYR A 324 -36.78 13.18 7.69
C TYR A 324 -37.21 12.60 6.33
N GLY A 325 -37.93 11.47 6.34
CA GLY A 325 -38.43 10.82 5.13
C GLY A 325 -37.38 10.04 4.33
N HIS A 326 -37.64 9.90 3.02
CA HIS A 326 -36.81 9.19 2.04
C HIS A 326 -36.52 7.71 2.38
N GLU A 327 -37.52 6.98 2.88
CA GLU A 327 -37.36 5.58 3.31
C GLU A 327 -36.82 4.68 2.19
N PHE A 328 -37.40 4.76 0.99
CA PHE A 328 -36.93 3.95 -0.16
C PHE A 328 -35.49 4.26 -0.58
N ILE A 329 -35.07 5.52 -0.50
CA ILE A 329 -33.69 5.91 -0.83
C ILE A 329 -32.74 5.33 0.21
N LYS A 330 -33.07 5.45 1.50
CA LYS A 330 -32.27 4.89 2.59
C LYS A 330 -32.19 3.37 2.51
N GLN A 331 -33.30 2.70 2.18
CA GLN A 331 -33.33 1.25 1.93
C GLN A 331 -32.39 0.87 0.77
N GLY A 332 -32.43 1.60 -0.35
CA GLY A 332 -31.51 1.40 -1.47
C GLY A 332 -30.04 1.62 -1.08
N LEU A 333 -29.75 2.64 -0.27
CA LEU A 333 -28.41 2.92 0.25
C LEU A 333 -27.90 1.81 1.18
N VAL A 334 -28.76 1.23 2.02
CA VAL A 334 -28.38 0.08 2.86
C VAL A 334 -28.02 -1.12 1.99
N LEU A 335 -28.80 -1.41 0.95
CA LEU A 335 -28.48 -2.49 0.01
C LEU A 335 -27.15 -2.25 -0.71
N LEU A 336 -26.87 -1.00 -1.09
CA LEU A 336 -25.59 -0.61 -1.69
C LEU A 336 -24.41 -0.79 -0.74
N LEU A 337 -24.56 -0.44 0.54
CA LEU A 337 -23.51 -0.60 1.55
C LEU A 337 -23.21 -2.07 1.89
N LEU A 338 -24.23 -2.92 1.86
CA LEU A 338 -24.07 -4.37 2.02
C LEU A 338 -23.36 -4.98 0.81
N GLY A 339 -23.59 -4.42 -0.38
CA GLY A 339 -23.10 -4.95 -1.64
C GLY A 339 -23.75 -6.29 -1.99
N GLY A 340 -23.40 -6.81 -3.17
CA GLY A 340 -23.80 -8.14 -3.60
C GLY A 340 -22.62 -9.10 -3.67
N THR A 341 -22.93 -10.34 -4.07
CA THR A 341 -21.91 -11.36 -4.29
C THR A 341 -21.47 -11.36 -5.75
N GLU A 342 -20.21 -11.05 -6.01
CA GLU A 342 -19.60 -11.27 -7.33
C GLU A 342 -19.70 -12.76 -7.71
N ARG A 343 -20.08 -13.05 -8.95
CA ARG A 343 -20.13 -14.43 -9.46
C ARG A 343 -19.22 -14.57 -10.66
N ILE A 344 -18.25 -15.46 -10.54
CA ILE A 344 -17.40 -15.88 -11.64
C ILE A 344 -18.03 -17.15 -12.21
N LEU A 345 -18.51 -17.07 -13.45
CA LEU A 345 -19.03 -18.24 -14.15
C LEU A 345 -17.87 -19.18 -14.52
N PRO A 346 -18.13 -20.49 -14.69
CA PRO A 346 -17.10 -21.45 -15.13
C PRO A 346 -16.47 -21.09 -16.49
N ASN A 347 -17.14 -20.26 -17.29
CA ASN A 347 -16.67 -19.77 -18.58
C ASN A 347 -15.66 -18.60 -18.46
N GLY A 348 -15.31 -18.17 -17.24
CA GLY A 348 -14.38 -17.07 -16.98
C GLY A 348 -14.99 -15.67 -17.09
N THR A 349 -16.28 -15.55 -17.43
CA THR A 349 -17.00 -14.27 -17.41
C THR A 349 -17.32 -13.86 -15.97
N HIS A 350 -16.93 -12.65 -15.61
CA HIS A 350 -17.23 -12.03 -14.32
C HIS A 350 -18.58 -11.30 -14.39
N ILE A 351 -19.44 -11.54 -13.40
CA ILE A 351 -20.69 -10.82 -13.22
C ILE A 351 -20.55 -9.92 -11.99
N ARG A 352 -20.77 -8.62 -12.21
CA ARG A 352 -20.74 -7.59 -11.16
C ARG A 352 -21.72 -7.92 -10.03
N GLY A 353 -21.25 -7.75 -8.79
CA GLY A 353 -22.08 -7.86 -7.59
C GLY A 353 -22.49 -6.50 -6.99
N ASP A 354 -21.95 -5.41 -7.51
CA ASP A 354 -22.14 -4.07 -6.95
C ASP A 354 -23.41 -3.40 -7.46
N ILE A 355 -24.04 -2.59 -6.62
CA ILE A 355 -25.28 -1.87 -6.93
C ILE A 355 -24.93 -0.39 -7.13
N ASN A 356 -25.36 0.17 -8.27
CA ASN A 356 -25.19 1.59 -8.55
C ASN A 356 -26.50 2.36 -8.32
N LEU A 357 -26.40 3.51 -7.64
CA LEU A 357 -27.55 4.31 -7.24
C LEU A 357 -27.43 5.76 -7.73
N LEU A 358 -28.48 6.27 -8.36
CA LEU A 358 -28.60 7.64 -8.85
C LEU A 358 -29.77 8.36 -8.15
N MET A 359 -29.49 9.52 -7.56
CA MET A 359 -30.50 10.41 -6.98
C MET A 359 -30.65 11.66 -7.84
N ILE A 360 -31.85 11.89 -8.38
CA ILE A 360 -32.17 13.05 -9.22
C ILE A 360 -33.24 13.86 -8.49
N GLY A 361 -33.12 15.19 -8.48
CA GLY A 361 -34.13 16.01 -7.82
C GLY A 361 -33.75 17.47 -7.74
N GLU A 362 -34.62 18.27 -7.15
CA GLU A 362 -34.41 19.70 -7.00
C GLU A 362 -33.27 20.01 -6.00
N PRO A 363 -32.64 21.20 -6.07
CA PRO A 363 -31.77 21.66 -4.99
C PRO A 363 -32.55 21.65 -3.66
N SER A 364 -31.83 21.60 -2.53
CA SER A 364 -32.40 21.60 -1.17
C SER A 364 -33.12 20.31 -0.71
N THR A 365 -33.15 19.26 -1.52
CA THR A 365 -33.75 17.94 -1.17
C THR A 365 -32.82 17.00 -0.38
N ALA A 366 -31.90 17.55 0.42
CA ALA A 366 -30.95 16.82 1.29
C ALA A 366 -30.02 15.77 0.62
N LYS A 367 -29.96 15.67 -0.72
CA LYS A 367 -29.13 14.66 -1.43
C LYS A 367 -27.65 14.70 -1.06
N SER A 368 -27.02 15.88 -1.10
CA SER A 368 -25.61 16.03 -0.71
C SER A 368 -25.37 15.67 0.77
N GLN A 369 -26.39 15.81 1.63
CA GLN A 369 -26.29 15.41 3.03
C GLN A 369 -26.36 13.89 3.20
N LEU A 370 -27.15 13.19 2.36
CA LEU A 370 -27.13 11.72 2.28
C LEU A 370 -25.76 11.20 1.84
N LEU A 371 -25.16 11.80 0.79
CA LEU A 371 -23.81 11.45 0.34
C LEU A 371 -22.77 11.61 1.46
N ARG A 372 -22.83 12.69 2.24
CA ARG A 372 -21.94 12.89 3.40
C ARG A 372 -22.15 11.85 4.51
N HIS A 373 -23.39 11.40 4.74
CA HIS A 373 -23.63 10.32 5.71
C HIS A 373 -22.99 9.01 5.25
N ILE A 374 -23.10 8.68 3.96
CA ILE A 374 -22.45 7.49 3.37
C ILE A 374 -20.93 7.59 3.51
N LEU A 375 -20.37 8.78 3.24
CA LEU A 375 -18.94 9.04 3.37
C LEU A 375 -18.40 8.72 4.77
N ASN A 376 -19.18 9.01 5.81
CA ASN A 376 -18.79 8.81 7.20
C ASN A 376 -19.14 7.41 7.74
N THR A 377 -20.12 6.72 7.15
CA THR A 377 -20.57 5.40 7.62
C THR A 377 -19.85 4.26 6.91
N ALA A 378 -19.58 4.40 5.62
CA ALA A 378 -18.88 3.37 4.86
C ALA A 378 -17.37 3.43 5.16
N PRO A 379 -16.71 2.31 5.48
CA PRO A 379 -15.29 2.27 5.80
C PRO A 379 -14.40 2.39 4.57
N LEU A 380 -14.91 2.85 3.44
CA LEU A 380 -14.21 2.94 2.15
C LEU A 380 -15.05 3.80 1.21
N ALA A 381 -15.38 5.01 1.65
CA ALA A 381 -16.08 5.97 0.82
C ALA A 381 -15.16 7.13 0.41
N LEU A 382 -15.22 7.46 -0.87
CA LEU A 382 -14.52 8.61 -1.42
C LEU A 382 -15.55 9.57 -2.01
N ASN A 383 -15.41 10.86 -1.74
CA ASN A 383 -16.24 11.90 -2.34
C ASN A 383 -15.53 12.56 -3.52
N THR A 384 -16.25 12.72 -4.61
CA THR A 384 -15.80 13.42 -5.81
C THR A 384 -16.90 14.36 -6.29
N THR A 385 -16.52 15.48 -6.90
CA THR A 385 -17.48 16.42 -7.50
C THR A 385 -17.41 16.31 -9.02
N GLY A 386 -18.54 16.40 -9.71
CA GLY A 386 -18.59 16.27 -11.17
C GLY A 386 -17.74 17.31 -11.91
N ARG A 387 -17.51 18.48 -11.30
CA ARG A 387 -16.64 19.54 -11.86
C ARG A 387 -15.18 19.48 -11.41
N GLY A 388 -14.92 19.01 -10.19
CA GLY A 388 -13.58 18.97 -9.59
C GLY A 388 -12.78 17.72 -9.96
N SER A 389 -13.43 16.72 -10.54
CA SER A 389 -12.84 15.41 -10.82
C SER A 389 -12.65 15.27 -12.32
N SER A 390 -11.50 15.72 -12.81
CA SER A 390 -11.10 15.42 -14.19
C SER A 390 -10.94 13.90 -14.36
N GLY A 391 -11.07 13.39 -15.59
CA GLY A 391 -10.98 11.96 -15.88
C GLY A 391 -9.65 11.35 -15.44
N VAL A 392 -8.60 12.17 -15.38
CA VAL A 392 -7.28 11.83 -14.82
C VAL A 392 -7.34 11.61 -13.31
N GLY A 393 -8.10 12.43 -12.59
CA GLY A 393 -8.33 12.30 -11.15
C GLY A 393 -9.34 11.21 -10.79
N LEU A 394 -10.26 10.85 -11.69
CA LEU A 394 -11.22 9.75 -11.49
C LEU A 394 -10.62 8.37 -11.72
N THR A 395 -9.82 8.21 -12.78
CA THR A 395 -9.30 6.92 -13.22
C THR A 395 -7.89 6.65 -12.73
N ALA A 396 -6.88 6.92 -13.56
CA ALA A 396 -5.48 6.93 -13.18
C ALA A 396 -4.68 7.76 -14.18
N ALA A 397 -3.57 8.30 -13.72
CA ALA A 397 -2.71 9.21 -14.47
C ALA A 397 -1.34 8.58 -14.67
N VAL A 398 -0.72 8.85 -15.82
CA VAL A 398 0.72 8.60 -15.99
C VAL A 398 1.44 9.91 -15.75
N THR A 399 2.20 9.99 -14.67
CA THR A 399 3.04 11.15 -14.34
C THR A 399 4.50 10.82 -14.61
N THR A 400 5.34 11.84 -14.76
CA THR A 400 6.80 11.67 -14.84
C THR A 400 7.42 12.20 -13.57
N ASP A 401 8.28 11.41 -12.94
CA ASP A 401 9.05 11.82 -11.78
C ASP A 401 10.07 12.90 -12.15
N GLU A 402 10.19 13.92 -11.32
CA GLU A 402 11.09 15.04 -11.56
C GLU A 402 12.56 14.68 -11.26
N ASP A 403 12.80 13.80 -10.27
CA ASP A 403 14.16 13.40 -9.88
C ASP A 403 14.79 12.42 -10.88
N THR A 404 14.00 11.45 -11.37
CA THR A 404 14.49 10.35 -12.20
C THR A 404 14.09 10.46 -13.68
N GLY A 405 13.17 11.35 -14.02
CA GLY A 405 12.57 11.45 -15.36
C GLY A 405 11.67 10.26 -15.71
N GLU A 406 11.31 9.44 -14.74
CA GLU A 406 10.63 8.16 -14.95
C GLU A 406 9.12 8.30 -15.04
N LYS A 407 8.51 7.53 -15.93
CA LYS A 407 7.05 7.40 -15.96
C LYS A 407 6.58 6.57 -14.77
N ARG A 408 5.61 7.10 -14.04
CA ARG A 408 4.94 6.51 -12.89
C ARG A 408 3.43 6.47 -13.14
N LEU A 409 2.77 5.50 -12.54
CA LEU A 409 1.32 5.38 -12.58
C LEU A 409 0.75 5.86 -11.23
N GLU A 410 -0.15 6.83 -11.28
CA GLU A 410 -0.90 7.32 -10.13
C GLU A 410 -2.35 6.84 -10.20
N ALA A 411 -2.83 6.22 -9.11
CA ALA A 411 -4.23 5.81 -8.99
C ALA A 411 -5.13 7.03 -8.76
N GLY A 412 -6.23 7.10 -9.50
CA GLY A 412 -7.31 8.06 -9.28
C GLY A 412 -8.35 7.57 -8.29
N ALA A 413 -9.35 8.41 -8.04
CA ALA A 413 -10.40 8.23 -7.05
C ALA A 413 -11.10 6.86 -7.08
N MET A 414 -11.48 6.39 -8.27
CA MET A 414 -12.25 5.14 -8.40
C MET A 414 -11.38 3.90 -8.13
N VAL A 415 -10.10 3.93 -8.52
CA VAL A 415 -9.13 2.85 -8.26
C VAL A 415 -8.78 2.80 -6.77
N LEU A 416 -8.64 3.96 -6.13
CA LEU A 416 -8.42 4.04 -4.68
C LEU A 416 -9.62 3.54 -3.86
N ALA A 417 -10.82 3.60 -4.45
CA ALA A 417 -12.06 3.12 -3.87
C ALA A 417 -12.42 1.69 -4.30
N ASP A 418 -11.46 0.86 -4.73
CA ASP A 418 -11.72 -0.56 -5.03
C ASP A 418 -12.38 -1.27 -3.84
N ARG A 419 -13.44 -2.03 -4.14
CA ARG A 419 -14.39 -2.65 -3.22
C ARG A 419 -15.08 -1.69 -2.27
N GLY A 420 -15.09 -0.39 -2.56
CA GLY A 420 -15.68 0.67 -1.76
C GLY A 420 -16.90 1.33 -2.40
N VAL A 421 -17.22 2.52 -1.91
CA VAL A 421 -18.30 3.37 -2.42
C VAL A 421 -17.72 4.69 -2.93
N VAL A 422 -18.07 5.07 -4.15
CA VAL A 422 -17.70 6.38 -4.70
C VAL A 422 -18.95 7.27 -4.70
N CYS A 423 -18.88 8.36 -3.95
CA CYS A 423 -19.95 9.37 -3.86
C CYS A 423 -19.64 10.51 -4.82
N ILE A 424 -20.45 10.66 -5.88
CA ILE A 424 -20.30 11.73 -6.87
C ILE A 424 -21.42 12.75 -6.68
N ASP A 425 -21.06 13.98 -6.31
CA ASP A 425 -22.00 15.11 -6.30
C ASP A 425 -21.93 15.90 -7.62
N GLU A 426 -23.03 16.55 -7.99
CA GLU A 426 -23.18 17.31 -9.25
C GLU A 426 -22.82 16.48 -10.51
N PHE A 427 -23.34 15.24 -10.58
CA PHE A 427 -23.06 14.33 -11.69
C PHE A 427 -23.48 14.90 -13.06
N ASP A 428 -24.47 15.81 -13.09
CA ASP A 428 -24.91 16.50 -14.30
C ASP A 428 -23.86 17.46 -14.88
N LYS A 429 -22.92 17.96 -14.06
CA LYS A 429 -21.88 18.93 -14.46
C LYS A 429 -20.60 18.28 -14.98
N MET A 430 -20.59 16.96 -15.10
CA MET A 430 -19.44 16.19 -15.57
C MET A 430 -19.23 16.33 -17.08
N SER A 431 -17.96 16.46 -17.47
CA SER A 431 -17.55 16.55 -18.88
C SER A 431 -17.73 15.22 -19.62
N ASP A 432 -17.86 15.28 -20.95
CA ASP A 432 -18.08 14.08 -21.76
C ASP A 432 -16.90 13.09 -21.72
N ILE A 433 -15.67 13.58 -21.54
CA ILE A 433 -14.47 12.74 -21.42
C ILE A 433 -14.55 11.87 -20.16
N ASP A 434 -15.02 12.46 -19.06
CA ASP A 434 -15.09 11.79 -17.75
C ASP A 434 -16.25 10.78 -17.73
N ARG A 435 -17.32 11.06 -18.48
CA ARG A 435 -18.45 10.13 -18.68
C ARG A 435 -17.99 8.84 -19.36
N VAL A 436 -17.12 8.92 -20.38
CA VAL A 436 -16.56 7.73 -21.06
C VAL A 436 -15.74 6.87 -20.09
N ALA A 437 -14.93 7.50 -19.24
CA ALA A 437 -14.16 6.80 -18.23
C ALA A 437 -15.06 6.05 -17.22
N ILE A 438 -16.12 6.69 -16.74
CA ILE A 438 -17.07 6.06 -15.81
C ILE A 438 -17.87 4.94 -16.47
N HIS A 439 -18.18 5.07 -17.77
CA HIS A 439 -18.83 3.99 -18.53
C HIS A 439 -18.02 2.70 -18.50
N GLU A 440 -16.70 2.79 -18.66
CA GLU A 440 -15.80 1.65 -18.59
C GLU A 440 -15.81 1.03 -17.19
N VAL A 441 -15.67 1.86 -16.15
CA VAL A 441 -15.59 1.38 -14.76
C VAL A 441 -16.90 0.77 -14.28
N MET A 442 -18.06 1.39 -14.55
CA MET A 442 -19.35 0.87 -14.11
C MET A 442 -19.74 -0.44 -14.81
N GLU A 443 -19.20 -0.68 -16.01
CA GLU A 443 -19.49 -1.89 -16.79
C GLU A 443 -18.51 -3.02 -16.52
N GLN A 444 -17.22 -2.75 -16.65
CA GLN A 444 -16.17 -3.77 -16.58
C GLN A 444 -15.57 -3.88 -15.19
N GLN A 445 -15.81 -2.90 -14.30
CA GLN A 445 -15.18 -2.80 -12.98
C GLN A 445 -13.65 -2.77 -13.04
N THR A 446 -13.13 -2.35 -14.18
CA THR A 446 -11.70 -2.21 -14.47
C THR A 446 -11.46 -0.94 -15.27
N VAL A 447 -10.31 -0.31 -15.05
CA VAL A 447 -9.82 0.84 -15.81
C VAL A 447 -8.64 0.37 -16.65
N THR A 448 -8.74 0.48 -17.97
CA THR A 448 -7.64 0.23 -18.89
C THR A 448 -6.94 1.53 -19.27
N ILE A 449 -5.62 1.58 -19.06
CA ILE A 449 -4.81 2.75 -19.42
C ILE A 449 -3.82 2.33 -20.49
N ALA A 450 -3.92 3.00 -21.64
CA ALA A 450 -3.01 2.90 -22.77
C ALA A 450 -2.45 4.29 -23.08
N LYS A 451 -1.57 4.81 -22.22
CA LYS A 451 -0.97 6.15 -22.37
C LYS A 451 0.54 6.12 -22.14
N ALA A 452 1.26 6.96 -22.88
CA ALA A 452 2.70 7.14 -22.75
C ALA A 452 3.52 5.82 -22.83
N GLY A 453 3.04 4.82 -23.57
CA GLY A 453 3.69 3.51 -23.71
C GLY A 453 3.46 2.54 -22.55
N ILE A 454 2.57 2.89 -21.61
CA ILE A 454 2.13 2.01 -20.52
C ILE A 454 0.76 1.46 -20.92
N HIS A 455 0.66 0.13 -20.97
CA HIS A 455 -0.58 -0.63 -21.17
C HIS A 455 -0.85 -1.43 -19.90
N THR A 456 -1.71 -0.91 -19.03
CA THR A 456 -2.02 -1.54 -17.74
C THR A 456 -3.50 -1.46 -17.46
N SER A 457 -4.06 -2.54 -16.93
CA SER A 457 -5.43 -2.59 -16.43
C SER A 457 -5.41 -2.58 -14.90
N LEU A 458 -6.14 -1.63 -14.31
CA LEU A 458 -6.34 -1.48 -12.87
C LEU A 458 -7.75 -1.93 -12.50
N ASN A 459 -7.90 -2.53 -11.32
CA ASN A 459 -9.20 -2.92 -10.81
C ASN A 459 -9.88 -1.71 -10.16
N ALA A 460 -11.19 -1.55 -10.38
CA ALA A 460 -12.00 -0.47 -9.84
C ALA A 460 -13.42 -0.98 -9.55
N ARG A 461 -13.53 -2.07 -8.79
CA ARG A 461 -14.81 -2.69 -8.39
C ARG A 461 -15.43 -1.85 -7.29
N CYS A 462 -16.10 -0.77 -7.66
CA CYS A 462 -16.68 0.16 -6.72
C CYS A 462 -18.18 0.34 -7.00
N SER A 463 -18.94 0.55 -5.93
CA SER A 463 -20.34 0.96 -6.03
C SER A 463 -20.40 2.47 -6.20
N VAL A 464 -21.12 2.97 -7.20
CA VAL A 464 -21.26 4.40 -7.45
C VAL A 464 -22.58 4.91 -6.89
N VAL A 465 -22.50 5.96 -6.05
CA VAL A 465 -23.64 6.74 -5.58
C VAL A 465 -23.53 8.13 -6.18
N ALA A 466 -24.44 8.49 -7.07
CA ALA A 466 -24.44 9.78 -7.76
C ALA A 466 -25.64 10.64 -7.34
N ALA A 467 -25.41 11.94 -7.17
CA ALA A 467 -26.45 12.95 -7.06
C ALA A 467 -26.41 13.88 -8.29
N ALA A 468 -27.58 14.10 -8.88
CA ALA A 468 -27.74 14.97 -10.03
C ALA A 468 -28.90 15.95 -9.84
N ASN A 469 -28.82 17.07 -10.55
CA ASN A 469 -29.89 18.05 -10.64
C ASN A 469 -30.55 18.01 -12.03
N PRO A 470 -31.87 18.25 -12.14
CA PRO A 470 -32.56 18.31 -13.41
C PRO A 470 -32.13 19.54 -14.22
N LEU A 471 -32.26 19.47 -15.55
CA LEU A 471 -31.86 20.52 -16.50
C LEU A 471 -32.42 21.91 -16.15
N MET A 472 -33.70 21.95 -15.79
CA MET A 472 -34.43 23.19 -15.52
C MET A 472 -34.43 23.58 -14.03
N GLY A 473 -33.64 22.90 -13.18
CA GLY A 473 -33.55 23.11 -11.74
C GLY A 473 -34.80 22.68 -10.94
N SER A 474 -35.97 22.65 -11.58
CA SER A 474 -37.25 22.21 -11.03
C SER A 474 -37.89 21.16 -11.94
N TYR A 475 -38.64 20.24 -11.35
CA TYR A 475 -39.37 19.19 -12.06
C TYR A 475 -40.78 19.66 -12.41
N ARG A 476 -41.15 19.60 -13.68
CA ARG A 476 -42.53 19.84 -14.13
C ARG A 476 -43.21 18.50 -14.38
N ASP A 477 -44.38 18.29 -13.78
CA ASP A 477 -45.16 17.05 -13.91
C ASP A 477 -45.59 16.71 -15.34
N GLU A 478 -45.58 17.71 -16.22
CA GLU A 478 -45.98 17.58 -17.62
C GLU A 478 -44.86 17.05 -18.52
N GLN A 479 -43.60 17.01 -18.04
CA GLN A 479 -42.47 16.51 -18.81
C GLN A 479 -42.22 15.03 -18.58
N SER A 480 -41.83 14.33 -19.65
CA SER A 480 -41.38 12.94 -19.55
C SER A 480 -40.04 12.85 -18.81
N ILE A 481 -39.85 11.78 -18.04
CA ILE A 481 -38.64 11.55 -17.22
C ILE A 481 -37.37 11.61 -18.07
N ALA A 482 -37.40 11.08 -19.30
CA ALA A 482 -36.28 11.11 -20.23
C ALA A 482 -35.87 12.52 -20.67
N GLN A 483 -36.82 13.47 -20.71
CA GLN A 483 -36.53 14.87 -21.06
C GLN A 483 -36.01 15.69 -19.88
N ALA A 484 -36.28 15.26 -18.65
CA ALA A 484 -35.88 15.97 -17.43
C ALA A 484 -34.41 15.71 -17.05
N ILE A 485 -33.83 14.60 -17.50
CA ILE A 485 -32.51 14.13 -17.08
C ILE A 485 -31.42 14.53 -18.12
N PRO A 486 -30.34 15.25 -17.74
CA PRO A 486 -29.23 15.63 -18.63
C PRO A 486 -28.24 14.49 -18.90
N LEU A 487 -28.71 13.25 -18.98
CA LEU A 487 -27.85 12.06 -19.11
C LEU A 487 -28.29 11.23 -20.32
N PRO A 488 -27.34 10.69 -21.10
CA PRO A 488 -27.66 9.73 -22.14
C PRO A 488 -28.26 8.45 -21.55
N ASP A 489 -29.19 7.83 -22.26
CA ASP A 489 -29.85 6.58 -21.87
C ASP A 489 -28.84 5.45 -21.58
N SER A 490 -27.69 5.48 -22.27
CA SER A 490 -26.59 4.54 -22.03
C SER A 490 -26.05 4.60 -20.60
N LEU A 491 -26.01 5.78 -19.95
CA LEU A 491 -25.59 5.90 -18.55
C LEU A 491 -26.71 5.48 -17.60
N ILE A 492 -27.94 5.90 -17.89
CA ILE A 492 -29.10 5.59 -17.03
C ILE A 492 -29.28 4.08 -16.91
N SER A 493 -29.10 3.34 -18.01
CA SER A 493 -29.17 1.87 -18.02
C SER A 493 -28.11 1.17 -17.15
N ARG A 494 -27.02 1.85 -16.77
CA ARG A 494 -25.96 1.30 -15.92
C ARG A 494 -26.26 1.44 -14.42
N PHE A 495 -27.13 2.38 -14.06
CA PHE A 495 -27.62 2.55 -12.69
C PHE A 495 -28.77 1.56 -12.45
N ASP A 496 -28.64 0.74 -11.41
CA ASP A 496 -29.65 -0.25 -11.07
C ASP A 496 -30.84 0.40 -10.34
N LEU A 497 -30.56 1.43 -9.53
CA LEU A 497 -31.54 2.18 -8.76
C LEU A 497 -31.53 3.65 -9.15
N VAL A 498 -32.63 4.14 -9.70
CA VAL A 498 -32.83 5.55 -10.02
C VAL A 498 -33.95 6.12 -9.17
N PHE A 499 -33.61 7.01 -8.24
CA PHE A 499 -34.55 7.67 -7.36
C PHE A 499 -34.80 9.11 -7.82
N MET A 500 -36.07 9.42 -8.06
CA MET A 500 -36.52 10.79 -8.26
C MET A 500 -37.01 11.37 -6.94
N VAL A 501 -36.31 12.41 -6.49
CA VAL A 501 -36.62 13.17 -5.29
C VAL A 501 -37.34 14.44 -5.71
N LYS A 502 -38.67 14.40 -5.59
CA LYS A 502 -39.51 15.57 -5.79
C LYS A 502 -39.81 16.19 -4.42
N ASP A 503 -39.77 17.51 -4.35
CA ASP A 503 -40.23 18.25 -3.18
C ASP A 503 -41.76 18.42 -3.26
N PRO A 504 -42.55 17.73 -2.40
CA PRO A 504 -43.98 17.97 -2.37
C PRO A 504 -44.22 19.29 -1.63
N ASN A 505 -44.61 20.35 -2.36
CA ASN A 505 -45.02 21.67 -1.82
C ASN A 505 -46.28 21.56 -0.91
N ASN A 506 -46.15 20.89 0.23
CA ASN A 506 -47.24 20.60 1.16
C ASN A 506 -46.85 21.10 2.55
N ALA A 507 -47.61 22.09 3.05
CA ALA A 507 -47.34 22.74 4.33
C ALA A 507 -47.28 21.76 5.52
N GLN A 508 -48.03 20.66 5.50
CA GLN A 508 -47.97 19.65 6.57
C GLN A 508 -46.65 18.87 6.57
N PHE A 509 -46.07 18.65 5.40
CA PHE A 509 -44.79 17.95 5.25
C PHE A 509 -43.65 18.85 5.74
N ASP A 510 -43.68 20.13 5.34
CA ASP A 510 -42.72 21.14 5.80
C ASP A 510 -42.75 21.32 7.32
N GLN A 511 -43.94 21.30 7.93
CA GLN A 511 -44.07 21.37 9.38
C GLN A 511 -43.40 20.17 10.07
N ARG A 512 -43.58 18.95 9.55
CA ARG A 512 -42.92 17.75 10.10
C ARG A 512 -41.40 17.80 9.93
N ILE A 513 -40.91 18.30 8.80
CA ILE A 513 -39.48 18.52 8.59
C ILE A 513 -38.95 19.53 9.61
N ALA A 514 -39.65 20.66 9.79
CA ALA A 514 -39.25 21.69 10.74
C ALA A 514 -39.21 21.16 12.18
N GLU A 515 -40.22 20.39 12.60
CA GLU A 515 -40.25 19.73 13.91
C GLU A 515 -39.07 18.75 14.09
N HIS A 516 -38.73 17.99 13.04
CA HIS A 516 -37.60 17.05 13.07
C HIS A 516 -36.25 17.78 13.16
N VAL A 517 -36.07 18.85 12.40
CA VAL A 517 -34.86 19.68 12.44
C VAL A 517 -34.72 20.36 13.80
N LEU A 518 -35.80 20.91 14.36
CA LEU A 518 -35.81 21.49 15.71
C LEU A 518 -35.50 20.46 16.78
N LYS A 519 -35.97 19.21 16.63
CA LYS A 519 -35.66 18.11 17.54
C LYS A 519 -34.18 17.71 17.48
N ASN A 520 -33.56 17.73 16.31
CA ASN A 520 -32.14 17.41 16.15
C ASN A 520 -31.21 18.52 16.66
N HIS A 521 -31.70 19.77 16.73
CA HIS A 521 -30.94 20.91 17.25
C HIS A 521 -31.12 21.15 18.75
N ARG A 522 -32.07 20.47 19.40
CA ARG A 522 -32.21 20.40 20.86
C ARG A 522 -31.34 19.30 21.43
#